data_AF-A0A7J6WWL7-F1
#
_entry.id   AF-A0A7J6WWL7-F1
#
_cell.length_a   1.000
_cell.length_b   1.000
_cell.length_c   1.000
_cell.angle_alpha   90.00
_cell.angle_beta   90.00
_cell.angle_gamma   90.00
#
_symmetry.space_group_name_H-M   'P 1'
#
loop_
_entity.id
_entity.type
_entity.pdbx_description
1 polymer ?
#
loop_
_entity_poly.entity_id
_entity_poly.type
_entity_poly.pdbx_seq_one_letter_code
_entity_poly.pdbx_strand_id
1 'polypeptide(L)'
;MENIICTITPMLIMWEIWKERNSRLYDDSYTWSPNSSAIIIGKVRFWIIIFNKAYSAKVRSSLKFEQTIKGFGILLKNPPLKPPIIVYWTRPPEGFVALNTDGAANNEEAAGGGIIRDLEGNHLSNFFSYYGKGSNNYAESRAILDGIALCVKQGFNKVLLQTDSKLALQWSKQEISIPWNLRAWWRHYRHLTEQMTILYMHTFKEANSVADHLAKKGMDYKCMGACNRWVDKDLGAKISSDKSSIPYLRHILQ
;
A
#
# COMPACT_ATOMS: atom_id res chain seq x y z
N MET A 1 -7.10 -13.31 -16.39
CA MET A 1 -7.78 -12.94 -17.65
C MET A 1 -7.13 -13.65 -18.84
N GLU A 2 -5.83 -13.45 -19.04
CA GLU A 2 -5.05 -14.10 -20.10
C GLU A 2 -5.20 -15.63 -20.15
N ASN A 3 -5.03 -16.33 -19.01
CA ASN A 3 -5.19 -17.79 -18.96
C ASN A 3 -6.58 -18.27 -19.39
N ILE A 4 -7.64 -17.51 -19.09
CA ILE A 4 -9.02 -17.89 -19.41
C ILE A 4 -9.27 -17.74 -20.91
N ILE A 5 -8.90 -16.61 -21.49
CA ILE A 5 -9.11 -16.37 -22.93
C ILE A 5 -8.22 -17.31 -23.76
N CYS A 6 -6.97 -17.55 -23.36
CA CYS A 6 -6.10 -18.54 -24.02
C CYS A 6 -6.63 -19.97 -23.92
N THR A 7 -7.32 -20.33 -22.83
CA THR A 7 -7.90 -21.68 -22.65
C THR A 7 -9.21 -21.85 -23.43
N ILE A 8 -10.07 -20.81 -23.45
CA ILE A 8 -11.40 -20.88 -24.06
C ILE A 8 -11.34 -20.66 -25.58
N THR A 9 -10.38 -19.89 -26.10
CA THR A 9 -10.29 -19.59 -27.54
C THR A 9 -10.19 -20.85 -28.41
N PRO A 10 -9.33 -21.85 -28.13
CA PRO A 10 -9.32 -23.12 -28.88
C PRO A 10 -10.64 -23.87 -28.81
N MET A 11 -11.32 -23.85 -27.65
CA MET A 11 -12.63 -24.50 -27.47
C MET A 11 -13.71 -23.83 -28.33
N LEU A 12 -13.74 -22.50 -28.41
CA LEU A 12 -14.66 -21.75 -29.26
C LEU A 12 -14.39 -22.01 -30.75
N ILE A 13 -13.12 -22.09 -31.16
CA ILE A 13 -12.75 -22.42 -32.54
C ILE A 13 -13.25 -23.82 -32.89
N MET A 14 -12.96 -24.82 -32.04
CA MET A 14 -13.42 -26.19 -32.26
C MET A 14 -14.95 -26.28 -32.31
N TRP A 15 -15.63 -25.55 -31.41
CA TRP A 15 -17.09 -25.50 -31.36
C TRP A 15 -17.72 -24.91 -32.62
N GLU A 16 -17.22 -23.77 -33.11
CA GLU A 16 -17.76 -23.13 -34.32
C GLU A 16 -17.46 -23.94 -35.59
N ILE A 17 -16.29 -24.60 -35.66
CA ILE A 17 -15.96 -25.53 -36.75
C ILE A 17 -16.90 -26.74 -36.72
N TRP A 18 -17.13 -27.32 -35.54
CA TRP A 18 -18.03 -28.46 -35.38
C TRP A 18 -19.47 -28.11 -35.78
N LYS A 19 -19.98 -26.95 -35.35
CA LYS A 19 -21.31 -26.47 -35.76
C LYS A 19 -21.43 -26.30 -37.26
N GLU A 20 -20.45 -25.64 -37.90
CA GLU A 20 -20.46 -25.46 -39.35
C GLU A 20 -20.45 -26.80 -40.09
N ARG A 21 -19.62 -27.75 -39.64
CA ARG A 21 -19.57 -29.10 -40.22
C ARG A 21 -20.91 -29.82 -40.08
N ASN A 22 -21.55 -29.73 -38.92
CA ASN A 22 -22.82 -30.41 -38.68
C ASN A 22 -23.97 -29.80 -39.46
N SER A 23 -24.06 -28.47 -39.54
CA SER A 23 -25.06 -27.81 -40.37
C SER A 23 -24.92 -28.23 -41.84
N ARG A 24 -23.70 -28.36 -42.36
CA ARG A 24 -23.48 -28.87 -43.73
C ARG A 24 -23.98 -30.28 -43.98
N LEU A 25 -24.00 -31.13 -42.96
CA LEU A 25 -24.30 -32.55 -43.09
C LEU A 25 -25.76 -32.88 -42.77
N TYR A 26 -26.39 -32.11 -41.88
CA TYR A 26 -27.65 -32.51 -41.24
C TYR A 26 -28.73 -31.40 -41.24
N ASP A 27 -28.42 -30.19 -41.69
CA ASP A 27 -29.41 -29.10 -41.76
C ASP A 27 -29.87 -28.93 -43.21
N ASP A 28 -31.09 -29.38 -43.49
CA ASP A 28 -31.71 -29.32 -44.82
C ASP A 28 -31.91 -27.87 -45.31
N SER A 29 -31.82 -26.88 -44.42
CA SER A 29 -31.91 -25.45 -44.73
C SER A 29 -30.54 -24.78 -44.95
N TYR A 30 -29.44 -25.54 -44.88
CA TYR A 30 -28.10 -25.00 -45.00
C TYR A 30 -27.81 -24.43 -46.40
N THR A 31 -27.33 -23.19 -46.44
CA THR A 31 -26.83 -22.56 -47.66
C THR A 31 -25.31 -22.45 -47.62
N TRP A 32 -24.64 -23.12 -48.56
CA TRP A 32 -23.18 -23.11 -48.62
C TRP A 32 -22.65 -21.72 -48.96
N SER A 33 -21.72 -21.23 -48.14
CA SER A 33 -21.01 -19.98 -48.40
C SER A 33 -19.56 -20.28 -48.79
N PRO A 34 -19.03 -19.67 -49.87
CA PRO A 34 -17.60 -19.71 -50.18
C PRO A 34 -16.73 -19.16 -49.04
N ASN A 35 -17.31 -18.33 -48.17
CA ASN A 35 -16.62 -17.59 -47.10
C ASN A 35 -16.90 -18.16 -45.69
N SER A 36 -17.26 -19.45 -45.55
CA SER A 36 -17.53 -20.06 -44.24
C SER A 36 -16.41 -19.88 -43.22
N SER A 37 -15.14 -19.86 -43.65
CA SER A 37 -14.00 -19.59 -42.77
C SER A 37 -14.05 -18.18 -42.16
N ALA A 38 -14.40 -17.17 -42.96
CA ALA A 38 -14.55 -15.79 -42.48
C ALA A 38 -15.74 -15.65 -41.51
N ILE A 39 -16.83 -16.38 -41.76
CA ILE A 39 -18.01 -16.41 -40.87
C ILE A 39 -17.66 -17.03 -39.51
N ILE A 40 -16.95 -18.16 -39.50
CA ILE A 40 -16.45 -18.81 -38.27
C ILE A 40 -15.55 -17.84 -37.49
N ILE A 41 -14.58 -17.22 -38.17
CA ILE A 41 -13.67 -16.23 -37.55
C ILE A 41 -14.48 -15.06 -36.96
N GLY A 42 -15.51 -14.58 -37.65
CA GLY A 42 -16.41 -13.54 -37.15
C GLY A 42 -17.16 -13.94 -35.89
N LYS A 43 -17.69 -15.18 -35.82
CA LYS A 43 -18.38 -15.71 -34.65
C LYS A 43 -17.43 -15.91 -33.46
N VAL A 44 -16.24 -16.45 -33.70
CA VAL A 44 -15.19 -16.59 -32.65
C VAL A 44 -14.79 -15.21 -32.12
N ARG A 45 -14.56 -14.23 -33.01
CA ARG A 45 -14.29 -12.83 -32.63
C ARG A 45 -15.40 -12.26 -31.75
N PHE A 46 -16.66 -12.45 -32.14
CA PHE A 46 -17.81 -11.98 -31.36
C PHE A 46 -17.81 -12.54 -29.93
N TRP A 47 -17.61 -13.86 -29.78
CA TRP A 47 -17.50 -14.48 -28.46
C TRP A 47 -16.34 -13.95 -27.64
N ILE A 48 -15.16 -13.79 -28.24
CA ILE A 48 -13.99 -13.20 -27.54
C ILE A 48 -14.31 -11.78 -27.07
N ILE A 49 -15.01 -10.96 -27.87
CA ILE A 49 -15.42 -9.60 -27.46
C ILE A 49 -16.41 -9.65 -26.30
N ILE A 50 -17.39 -10.54 -26.32
CA ILE A 50 -18.36 -10.72 -25.22
C ILE A 50 -17.65 -11.15 -23.94
N PHE A 51 -16.76 -12.14 -24.01
CA PHE A 51 -15.96 -12.57 -22.86
C PHE A 51 -15.03 -11.46 -22.38
N ASN A 52 -14.36 -10.74 -23.28
CA ASN A 52 -13.49 -9.62 -22.91
C ASN A 52 -14.27 -8.50 -22.21
N LYS A 53 -15.51 -8.21 -22.64
CA LYS A 53 -16.40 -7.24 -21.98
C LYS A 53 -16.85 -7.73 -20.60
N ALA A 54 -17.22 -9.00 -20.48
CA ALA A 54 -17.65 -9.61 -19.21
C ALA A 54 -16.52 -9.72 -18.18
N TYR A 55 -15.27 -9.89 -18.64
CA TYR A 55 -14.08 -10.07 -17.80
C TYR A 55 -13.16 -8.85 -17.74
N SER A 56 -13.52 -7.70 -18.34
CA SER A 56 -12.74 -6.44 -18.29
C SER A 56 -12.73 -5.84 -16.89
N ALA A 57 -11.95 -6.45 -16.00
CA ALA A 57 -11.48 -5.88 -14.75
C ALA A 57 -10.26 -6.70 -14.26
N LYS A 58 -9.12 -6.02 -14.08
CA LYS A 58 -8.03 -6.38 -13.15
C LYS A 58 -6.86 -7.29 -13.56
N VAL A 59 -6.47 -7.46 -14.84
CA VAL A 59 -5.22 -8.22 -15.12
C VAL A 59 -4.40 -7.59 -16.23
N ARG A 60 -3.11 -7.31 -15.93
CA ARG A 60 -2.06 -6.98 -16.90
C ARG A 60 -1.79 -8.20 -17.79
N SER A 61 -1.97 -8.08 -19.09
CA SER A 61 -1.73 -9.16 -20.06
C SER A 61 -0.25 -9.30 -20.42
N SER A 62 0.19 -10.52 -20.77
CA SER A 62 1.49 -10.75 -21.37
C SER A 62 1.55 -10.26 -22.82
N LEU A 63 2.76 -9.99 -23.30
CA LEU A 63 3.05 -9.61 -24.67
C LEU A 63 2.53 -10.63 -25.70
N LYS A 64 2.55 -11.93 -25.38
CA LYS A 64 2.07 -13.00 -26.28
C LYS A 64 0.54 -12.95 -26.42
N PHE A 65 -0.16 -12.62 -25.35
CA PHE A 65 -1.61 -12.43 -25.37
C PHE A 65 -1.99 -11.20 -26.22
N GLU A 66 -1.28 -10.09 -26.04
CA GLU A 66 -1.52 -8.87 -26.82
C GLU A 66 -1.30 -9.10 -28.32
N GLN A 67 -0.26 -9.85 -28.70
CA GLN A 67 -0.01 -10.22 -30.10
C GLN A 67 -1.11 -11.11 -30.68
N THR A 68 -1.60 -12.09 -29.91
CA THR A 68 -2.67 -13.00 -30.33
C THR A 68 -3.98 -12.23 -30.54
N ILE A 69 -4.35 -11.36 -29.60
CA ILE A 69 -5.57 -10.54 -29.67
C ILE A 69 -5.50 -9.52 -30.81
N LYS A 70 -4.33 -8.92 -31.06
CA LYS A 70 -4.07 -8.09 -32.25
C LYS A 70 -4.23 -8.87 -33.55
N GLY A 71 -3.79 -10.14 -33.60
CA GLY A 71 -4.02 -11.04 -34.74
C GLY A 71 -5.50 -11.27 -35.03
N PHE A 72 -6.33 -11.28 -33.99
CA PHE A 72 -7.80 -11.27 -34.12
C PHE A 72 -8.39 -9.88 -34.34
N GLY A 73 -7.60 -8.83 -34.58
CA GLY A 73 -8.08 -7.46 -34.83
C GLY A 73 -8.91 -6.86 -33.69
N ILE A 74 -8.73 -7.34 -32.47
CA ILE A 74 -9.44 -6.85 -31.29
C ILE A 74 -8.55 -5.81 -30.60
N LEU A 75 -9.08 -4.60 -30.41
CA LEU A 75 -8.42 -3.56 -29.62
C LEU A 75 -8.78 -3.76 -28.14
N LEU A 76 -7.80 -4.17 -27.34
CA LEU A 76 -7.94 -4.17 -25.88
C LEU A 76 -8.04 -2.72 -25.40
N LYS A 77 -9.14 -2.37 -24.74
CA LYS A 77 -9.21 -1.12 -23.99
C LYS A 77 -8.42 -1.33 -22.71
N ASN A 78 -7.29 -0.65 -22.56
CA ASN A 78 -6.61 -0.59 -21.27
C ASN A 78 -7.60 -0.06 -20.23
N PRO A 79 -7.68 -0.67 -19.03
CA PRO A 79 -8.50 -0.11 -17.98
C PRO A 79 -8.01 1.32 -17.70
N PRO A 80 -8.90 2.28 -17.45
CA PRO A 80 -8.49 3.64 -17.14
C PRO A 80 -7.53 3.59 -15.95
N LEU A 81 -6.32 4.12 -16.14
CA LEU A 81 -5.37 4.29 -15.05
C LEU A 81 -6.05 5.18 -14.01
N LYS A 82 -6.13 4.73 -12.76
CA LYS A 82 -6.57 5.62 -11.69
C LYS A 82 -5.57 6.77 -11.60
N PRO A 83 -6.03 8.03 -11.46
CA PRO A 83 -5.11 9.15 -11.28
C PRO A 83 -4.22 8.88 -10.06
N PRO A 84 -2.95 9.31 -10.10
CA PRO A 84 -2.06 9.16 -8.96
C PRO A 84 -2.64 9.91 -7.75
N ILE A 85 -2.47 9.32 -6.56
CA ILE A 85 -2.81 9.99 -5.31
C ILE A 85 -1.63 10.89 -4.94
N ILE A 86 -1.93 12.17 -4.72
CA ILE A 86 -0.97 13.13 -4.18
C ILE A 86 -0.91 12.92 -2.67
N VAL A 87 0.28 12.67 -2.15
CA VAL A 87 0.55 12.37 -0.75
C VAL A 87 1.55 13.38 -0.21
N TYR A 88 1.28 14.01 0.92
CA TYR A 88 2.22 14.90 1.59
C TYR A 88 2.06 14.75 3.11
N TRP A 89 3.07 15.20 3.86
CA TRP A 89 3.00 15.20 5.31
C TRP A 89 1.97 16.24 5.79
N THR A 90 1.09 15.83 6.70
CA THR A 90 0.03 16.69 7.25
C THR A 90 0.49 17.32 8.55
N ARG A 91 0.42 18.66 8.63
CA ARG A 91 0.72 19.43 9.85
C ARG A 91 -0.29 19.14 10.97
N PRO A 92 0.12 19.27 12.25
CA PRO A 92 -0.81 19.15 13.37
C PRO A 92 -1.78 20.33 13.42
N PRO A 93 -2.94 20.20 14.10
CA PRO A 93 -3.77 21.36 14.44
C PRO A 93 -3.06 22.33 15.39
N GLU A 94 -3.57 23.56 15.47
CA GLU A 94 -3.03 24.56 16.39
C GLU A 94 -3.04 24.07 17.85
N GLY A 95 -1.93 24.29 18.56
CA GLY A 95 -1.74 23.84 19.94
C GLY A 95 -1.39 22.35 20.08
N PHE A 96 -1.20 21.61 18.99
CA PHE A 96 -0.72 20.23 18.98
C PHE A 96 0.71 20.15 18.42
N VAL A 97 1.50 19.21 18.93
CA VAL A 97 2.72 18.74 18.26
C VAL A 97 2.40 17.51 17.43
N ALA A 98 3.05 17.34 16.28
CA ALA A 98 2.97 16.11 15.49
C ALA A 98 4.05 15.13 15.95
N LEU A 99 3.64 13.93 16.37
CA LEU A 99 4.52 12.80 16.64
C LEU A 99 4.39 11.80 15.50
N ASN A 100 5.42 11.70 14.65
CA ASN A 100 5.52 10.65 13.65
C ASN A 100 6.36 9.50 14.20
N THR A 101 5.89 8.28 14.06
CA THR A 101 6.62 7.08 14.49
C THR A 101 6.61 6.02 13.40
N ASP A 102 7.66 5.21 13.37
CA ASP A 102 7.74 4.03 12.52
C ASP A 102 8.57 2.93 13.20
N GLY A 103 8.22 1.68 12.90
CA GLY A 103 8.94 0.48 13.31
C GLY A 103 9.63 -0.18 12.13
N ALA A 104 10.90 -0.52 12.28
CA ALA A 104 11.64 -1.33 11.32
C ALA A 104 11.90 -2.71 11.92
N ALA A 105 11.56 -3.77 11.19
CA ALA A 105 11.93 -5.13 11.57
C ALA A 105 12.46 -5.91 10.37
N ASN A 106 13.47 -6.75 10.61
CA ASN A 106 13.93 -7.77 9.67
C ASN A 106 13.63 -9.16 10.27
N ASN A 107 14.19 -10.24 9.70
CA ASN A 107 13.90 -11.61 10.14
C ASN A 107 14.24 -11.90 11.61
N GLU A 108 15.15 -11.13 12.20
CA GLU A 108 15.64 -11.40 13.56
C GLU A 108 15.57 -10.21 14.50
N GLU A 109 15.59 -8.99 13.99
CA GLU A 109 15.85 -7.78 14.76
C GLU A 109 14.78 -6.71 14.48
N ALA A 110 14.52 -5.90 15.49
CA ALA A 110 13.55 -4.82 15.49
C ALA A 110 14.16 -3.53 16.05
N ALA A 111 13.78 -2.41 15.46
CA ALA A 111 14.10 -1.07 15.90
C ALA A 111 12.94 -0.13 15.58
N GLY A 112 12.99 1.08 16.13
CA GLY A 112 11.98 2.08 15.90
C GLY A 112 12.58 3.47 15.92
N GLY A 113 11.82 4.42 15.39
CA GLY A 113 12.20 5.80 15.39
C GLY A 113 10.99 6.71 15.30
N GLY A 114 11.22 7.98 15.58
CA GLY A 114 10.18 8.97 15.47
C GLY A 114 10.69 10.39 15.66
N ILE A 115 9.85 11.33 15.24
CA ILE A 115 10.13 12.75 15.25
C ILE A 115 8.93 13.50 15.81
N ILE A 116 9.21 14.53 16.61
CA ILE A 116 8.25 15.49 17.14
C ILE A 116 8.44 16.81 16.40
N ARG A 117 7.36 17.36 15.86
CA ARG A 117 7.34 18.60 15.08
C ARG A 117 6.28 19.58 15.58
N ASP A 118 6.56 20.87 15.43
CA ASP A 118 5.58 21.93 15.71
C ASP A 118 4.59 22.12 14.55
N LEU A 119 3.75 23.16 14.67
CA LEU A 119 2.72 23.52 13.70
C LEU A 119 3.32 23.88 12.34
N GLU A 120 4.48 24.54 12.32
CA GLU A 120 5.20 24.96 11.12
C GLU A 120 6.03 23.81 10.50
N GLY A 121 6.05 22.64 11.13
CA GLY A 121 6.84 21.48 10.71
C GLY A 121 8.32 21.58 11.08
N ASN A 122 8.70 22.50 11.98
CA ASN A 122 10.05 22.52 12.52
C ASN A 122 10.27 21.32 13.44
N HIS A 123 11.48 20.79 13.40
CA HIS A 123 11.91 19.73 14.29
C HIS A 123 12.01 20.25 15.74
N LEU A 124 11.28 19.63 16.66
CA LEU A 124 11.41 19.85 18.10
C LEU A 124 12.29 18.80 18.76
N SER A 125 12.10 17.54 18.38
CA SER A 125 12.85 16.40 18.93
C SER A 125 12.76 15.20 18.01
N ASN A 126 13.66 14.25 18.18
CA ASN A 126 13.61 12.97 17.50
C ASN A 126 14.18 11.87 18.39
N PHE A 127 13.90 10.63 18.04
CA PHE A 127 14.54 9.46 18.62
C PHE A 127 14.71 8.34 17.59
N PHE A 128 15.66 7.46 17.87
CA PHE A 128 15.73 6.12 17.31
C PHE A 128 16.17 5.15 18.42
N SER A 129 15.75 3.89 18.33
CA SER A 129 15.95 2.91 19.38
C SER A 129 16.00 1.51 18.80
N TYR A 130 16.92 0.70 19.31
CA TYR A 130 17.04 -0.72 18.98
C TYR A 130 16.33 -1.55 20.03
N TYR A 131 15.52 -2.51 19.58
CA TYR A 131 14.66 -3.33 20.43
C TYR A 131 15.10 -4.79 20.54
N GLY A 132 16.18 -5.18 19.88
CA GLY A 132 16.60 -6.58 19.84
C GLY A 132 15.65 -7.41 18.98
N LYS A 133 15.40 -8.67 19.37
CA LYS A 133 14.54 -9.56 18.58
C LYS A 133 13.08 -9.17 18.65
N GLY A 134 12.43 -9.04 17.50
CA GLY A 134 11.02 -8.70 17.46
C GLY A 134 10.41 -8.66 16.07
N SER A 135 9.08 -8.66 16.02
CA SER A 135 8.32 -8.55 14.77
C SER A 135 8.06 -7.08 14.39
N ASN A 136 7.55 -6.86 13.17
CA ASN A 136 7.13 -5.52 12.74
C ASN A 136 6.12 -4.88 13.71
N ASN A 137 5.10 -5.65 14.13
CA ASN A 137 4.10 -5.15 15.07
C ASN A 137 4.68 -4.78 16.45
N TYR A 138 5.72 -5.50 16.87
CA TYR A 138 6.45 -5.18 18.09
C TYR A 138 7.26 -3.88 17.92
N ALA A 139 7.99 -3.74 16.81
CA ALA A 139 8.75 -2.53 16.48
C ALA A 139 7.85 -1.29 16.46
N GLU A 140 6.72 -1.36 15.77
CA GLU A 140 5.72 -0.29 15.66
C GLU A 140 5.14 0.09 17.03
N SER A 141 4.77 -0.90 17.84
CA SER A 141 4.23 -0.67 19.19
C SER A 141 5.26 0.00 20.12
N ARG A 142 6.53 -0.43 20.02
CA ARG A 142 7.63 0.12 20.81
C ARG A 142 7.99 1.54 20.36
N ALA A 143 7.99 1.82 19.06
CA ALA A 143 8.23 3.16 18.52
C ALA A 143 7.17 4.16 19.01
N ILE A 144 5.89 3.79 18.98
CA ILE A 144 4.81 4.62 19.54
C ILE A 144 5.03 4.88 21.03
N LEU A 145 5.33 3.83 21.80
CA LEU A 145 5.56 3.98 23.25
C LEU A 145 6.74 4.91 23.56
N ASP A 146 7.87 4.73 22.88
CA ASP A 146 9.06 5.56 23.08
C ASP A 146 8.78 7.03 22.67
N GLY A 147 8.04 7.25 21.59
CA GLY A 147 7.62 8.58 21.13
C GLY A 147 6.69 9.28 22.13
N ILE A 148 5.70 8.57 22.67
CA ILE A 148 4.81 9.12 23.71
C ILE A 148 5.59 9.42 24.99
N ALA A 149 6.48 8.51 25.42
CA ALA A 149 7.32 8.76 26.59
C ALA A 149 8.20 10.00 26.40
N LEU A 150 8.70 10.24 25.18
CA LEU A 150 9.45 11.44 24.84
C LEU A 150 8.57 12.71 24.88
N CYS A 151 7.33 12.64 24.36
CA CYS A 151 6.37 13.75 24.47
C CYS A 151 6.10 14.12 25.93
N VAL A 152 5.83 13.12 26.79
CA VAL A 152 5.63 13.33 28.24
C VAL A 152 6.86 13.95 28.88
N LYS A 153 8.06 13.44 28.58
CA LYS A 153 9.32 13.97 29.09
C LYS A 153 9.55 15.44 28.70
N GLN A 154 9.08 15.85 27.52
CA GLN A 154 9.20 17.22 27.01
C GLN A 154 8.03 18.12 27.42
N GLY A 155 7.04 17.61 28.17
CA GLY A 155 5.88 18.38 28.62
C GLY A 155 4.82 18.60 27.54
N PHE A 156 4.88 17.88 26.42
CA PHE A 156 3.85 17.95 25.38
C PHE A 156 2.65 17.09 25.77
N ASN A 157 1.52 17.73 26.04
CA ASN A 157 0.27 17.05 26.44
C ASN A 157 -0.77 16.97 25.32
N LYS A 158 -0.62 17.74 24.23
CA LYS A 158 -1.49 17.71 23.04
C LYS A 158 -0.71 17.21 21.84
N VAL A 159 -1.00 15.99 21.40
CA VAL A 159 -0.20 15.27 20.38
C VAL A 159 -1.08 14.77 19.23
N LEU A 160 -0.68 15.04 18.00
CA LEU A 160 -1.17 14.33 16.81
C LEU A 160 -0.24 13.14 16.56
N LEU A 161 -0.67 11.93 16.91
CA LEU A 161 0.04 10.69 16.61
C LEU A 161 -0.18 10.29 15.15
N GLN A 162 0.92 10.23 14.40
CA GLN A 162 0.97 9.85 12.98
C GLN A 162 1.81 8.57 12.81
N THR A 163 1.18 7.52 12.30
CA THR A 163 1.84 6.25 11.95
C THR A 163 1.23 5.70 10.66
N ASP A 164 2.03 5.00 9.86
CA ASP A 164 1.58 4.27 8.68
C ASP A 164 1.10 2.84 8.99
N SER A 165 1.24 2.41 10.25
CA SER A 165 0.67 1.16 10.73
C SER A 165 -0.77 1.34 11.19
N LYS A 166 -1.72 0.96 10.32
CA LYS A 166 -3.15 0.91 10.67
C LYS A 166 -3.41 0.12 11.95
N LEU A 167 -2.74 -1.03 12.08
CA LEU A 167 -2.94 -1.92 13.21
C LEU A 167 -2.48 -1.27 14.52
N ALA A 168 -1.31 -0.64 14.52
CA ALA A 168 -0.82 0.09 15.68
C ALA A 168 -1.71 1.28 16.02
N LEU A 169 -2.21 2.02 15.02
CA LEU A 169 -3.16 3.11 15.24
C LEU A 169 -4.47 2.63 15.89
N GLN A 170 -5.01 1.49 15.44
CA GLN A 170 -6.22 0.88 16.03
C GLN A 170 -6.00 0.42 17.47
N TRP A 171 -4.80 -0.11 17.79
CA TRP A 171 -4.42 -0.43 19.17
C TRP A 171 -4.32 0.82 20.05
N SER A 172 -3.72 1.91 19.55
CA SER A 172 -3.64 3.19 20.27
C SER A 172 -5.01 3.75 20.62
N LYS A 173 -5.97 3.61 19.71
CA LYS A 173 -7.37 4.04 19.90
C LYS A 173 -8.22 3.06 20.72
N GLN A 174 -7.67 1.89 21.06
CA GLN A 174 -8.40 0.81 21.74
C GLN A 174 -9.62 0.28 20.94
N GLU A 175 -9.58 0.39 19.61
CA GLU A 175 -10.66 -0.07 18.72
C GLU A 175 -10.67 -1.60 18.56
N ILE A 176 -9.52 -2.24 18.75
CA ILE A 176 -9.33 -3.69 18.59
C ILE A 176 -8.53 -4.29 19.74
N SER A 177 -8.64 -5.61 19.92
CA SER A 177 -7.91 -6.33 20.97
C SER A 177 -6.40 -6.35 20.70
N ILE A 178 -5.63 -6.22 21.78
CA ILE A 178 -4.16 -6.19 21.73
C ILE A 178 -3.63 -7.62 21.98
N PRO A 179 -2.74 -8.13 21.10
CA PRO A 179 -2.08 -9.42 21.29
C PRO A 179 -1.40 -9.54 22.66
N TRP A 180 -1.47 -10.71 23.28
CA TRP A 180 -0.99 -10.94 24.65
C TRP A 180 0.49 -10.54 24.84
N ASN A 181 1.33 -10.80 23.83
CA ASN A 181 2.76 -10.51 23.85
C ASN A 181 3.08 -9.00 23.76
N LEU A 182 2.11 -8.16 23.40
CA LEU A 182 2.26 -6.70 23.32
C LEU A 182 1.54 -5.96 24.46
N ARG A 183 0.71 -6.65 25.26
CA ARG A 183 -0.16 -6.03 26.28
C ARG A 183 0.60 -5.20 27.31
N ALA A 184 1.79 -5.64 27.73
CA ALA A 184 2.59 -4.92 28.71
C ALA A 184 2.97 -3.52 28.21
N TRP A 185 3.40 -3.41 26.94
CA TRP A 185 3.78 -2.14 26.31
C TRP A 185 2.59 -1.21 26.14
N TRP A 186 1.46 -1.75 25.68
CA TRP A 186 0.25 -0.96 25.51
C TRP A 186 -0.41 -0.55 26.83
N ARG A 187 -0.21 -1.32 27.91
CA ARG A 187 -0.60 -0.89 29.26
C ARG A 187 0.24 0.32 29.71
N HIS A 188 1.53 0.30 29.42
CA HIS A 188 2.41 1.46 29.72
C HIS A 188 2.03 2.67 28.87
N TYR A 189 1.76 2.48 27.57
CA TYR A 189 1.23 3.53 26.70
C TYR A 189 -0.01 4.16 27.33
N ARG A 190 -1.01 3.35 27.72
CA ARG A 190 -2.26 3.88 28.31
C ARG A 190 -1.97 4.77 29.51
N HIS A 191 -1.13 4.30 30.43
CA HIS A 191 -0.77 5.06 31.63
C HIS A 191 -0.14 6.42 31.29
N LEU A 192 0.79 6.47 30.34
CA LEU A 192 1.41 7.73 29.91
C LEU A 192 0.41 8.68 29.25
N THR A 193 -0.57 8.13 28.54
CA THR A 193 -1.57 8.92 27.79
C THR A 193 -2.78 9.37 28.61
N GLU A 194 -2.92 8.96 29.87
CA GLU A 194 -4.08 9.28 30.73
C GLU A 194 -4.37 10.78 30.83
N GLN A 195 -3.33 11.60 30.85
CA GLN A 195 -3.42 13.07 30.98
C GLN A 195 -3.15 13.80 29.66
N MET A 196 -3.09 13.08 28.54
CA MET A 196 -2.79 13.63 27.21
C MET A 196 -4.05 13.75 26.36
N THR A 197 -4.11 14.78 25.53
CA THR A 197 -5.07 14.84 24.42
C THR A 197 -4.38 14.34 23.16
N ILE A 198 -4.80 13.18 22.66
CA ILE A 198 -4.18 12.55 21.49
C ILE A 198 -5.17 12.51 20.32
N LEU A 199 -4.76 13.08 19.19
CA LEU A 199 -5.39 12.90 17.90
C LEU A 199 -4.64 11.81 17.14
N TYR A 200 -5.37 11.00 16.38
CA TYR A 200 -4.84 9.82 15.71
C TYR A 200 -5.01 9.95 14.21
N MET A 201 -3.92 9.85 13.47
CA MET A 201 -3.92 9.95 12.01
C MET A 201 -3.08 8.84 11.39
N HIS A 202 -3.70 8.09 10.48
CA HIS A 202 -2.96 7.20 9.61
C HIS A 202 -2.26 8.03 8.53
N THR A 203 -0.94 7.86 8.39
CA THR A 203 -0.16 8.48 7.31
C THR A 203 0.22 7.45 6.25
N PHE A 204 0.49 7.89 5.04
CA PHE A 204 1.07 7.01 4.02
C PHE A 204 2.58 6.89 4.25
N LYS A 205 3.16 5.72 3.94
CA LYS A 205 4.60 5.46 4.09
C LYS A 205 5.50 6.55 3.51
N GLU A 206 5.16 7.09 2.34
CA GLU A 206 5.91 8.15 1.67
C GLU A 206 5.92 9.44 2.52
N ALA A 207 4.78 9.78 3.11
CA ALA A 207 4.64 10.92 4.04
C ALA A 207 5.12 10.61 5.47
N ASN A 208 5.61 9.39 5.75
CA ASN A 208 6.23 9.00 7.02
C ASN A 208 7.76 8.79 6.88
N SER A 209 8.36 9.23 5.77
CA SER A 209 9.75 8.89 5.42
C SER A 209 10.81 9.32 6.43
N VAL A 210 10.54 10.37 7.22
CA VAL A 210 11.44 10.82 8.29
C VAL A 210 11.49 9.81 9.43
N ALA A 211 10.34 9.26 9.84
CA ALA A 211 10.27 8.26 10.90
C ALA A 211 10.85 6.92 10.43
N ASP A 212 10.57 6.50 9.19
CA ASP A 212 11.19 5.32 8.55
C ASP A 212 12.71 5.42 8.52
N HIS A 213 13.25 6.59 8.17
CA HIS A 213 14.69 6.84 8.21
C HIS A 213 15.26 6.64 9.61
N LEU A 214 14.63 7.23 10.63
CA LEU A 214 15.06 7.10 12.02
C LEU A 214 14.96 5.64 12.53
N ALA A 215 13.91 4.91 12.14
CA ALA A 215 13.77 3.50 12.50
C ALA A 215 14.91 2.64 11.92
N LYS A 216 15.30 2.90 10.66
CA LYS A 216 16.47 2.28 10.02
C LYS A 216 17.77 2.65 10.74
N LYS A 217 17.93 3.90 11.18
CA LYS A 217 19.09 4.28 12.01
C LYS A 217 19.12 3.55 13.35
N GLY A 218 17.96 3.23 13.92
CA GLY A 218 17.86 2.34 15.08
C GLY A 218 18.48 0.96 14.82
N MET A 219 18.27 0.40 13.63
CA MET A 219 18.91 -0.87 13.22
C MET A 219 20.43 -0.73 13.03
N ASP A 220 20.87 0.38 12.44
CA ASP A 220 22.29 0.62 12.13
C ASP A 220 23.13 0.84 13.40
N TYR A 221 22.67 1.72 14.28
CA TYR A 221 23.43 2.12 15.48
C TYR A 221 23.26 1.15 16.66
N LYS A 222 22.21 0.33 16.65
CA LYS A 222 21.87 -0.63 17.72
C LYS A 222 21.88 -0.01 19.13
N CYS A 223 21.53 1.27 19.26
CA CYS A 223 21.43 1.95 20.54
C CYS A 223 20.23 1.40 21.33
N MET A 224 20.49 0.70 22.43
CA MET A 224 19.43 0.24 23.33
C MET A 224 18.88 1.44 24.11
N GLY A 225 17.59 1.74 23.90
CA GLY A 225 16.92 2.92 24.46
C GLY A 225 16.90 4.11 23.50
N ALA A 226 15.93 5.01 23.70
CA ALA A 226 15.68 6.15 22.82
C ALA A 226 16.90 7.10 22.77
N CYS A 227 17.60 7.11 21.63
CA CYS A 227 18.71 8.01 21.35
C CYS A 227 18.19 9.27 20.67
N ASN A 228 18.36 10.43 21.31
CA ASN A 228 17.85 11.72 20.82
C ASN A 228 18.95 12.55 20.15
N ARG A 229 19.69 11.96 19.20
CA ARG A 229 20.81 12.63 18.51
C ARG A 229 20.44 12.95 17.07
N TRP A 230 20.90 14.11 16.60
CA TRP A 230 20.85 14.42 15.18
C TRP A 230 21.73 13.43 14.41
N VAL A 231 21.18 12.78 13.39
CA VAL A 231 21.85 11.65 12.75
C VAL A 231 22.67 12.06 11.54
N ASP A 232 22.05 12.71 10.55
CA ASP A 232 22.73 13.05 9.30
C ASP A 232 22.04 14.22 8.54
N LYS A 233 22.63 14.60 7.41
CA LYS A 233 22.10 15.66 6.53
C LYS A 233 20.84 15.21 5.77
N ASP A 234 20.68 13.91 5.51
CA ASP A 234 19.52 13.37 4.79
C ASP A 234 18.24 13.54 5.62
N LEU A 235 18.33 13.35 6.94
CA LEU A 235 17.24 13.65 7.87
C LEU A 235 16.77 15.11 7.75
N GLY A 236 17.70 16.06 7.69
CA GLY A 236 17.39 17.48 7.53
C GLY A 236 16.73 17.81 6.18
N ALA A 237 17.15 17.14 5.11
CA ALA A 237 16.54 17.29 3.79
C ALA A 237 15.09 16.77 3.76
N LYS A 238 14.83 15.60 4.36
CA LYS A 238 13.47 15.03 4.46
C LYS A 238 12.53 15.92 5.27
N ILE A 239 12.99 16.42 6.42
CA ILE A 239 12.21 17.36 7.25
C ILE A 239 11.89 18.63 6.46
N SER A 240 12.86 19.17 5.72
CA SER A 240 12.66 20.38 4.91
C SER A 240 11.67 20.13 3.77
N SER A 241 11.74 18.96 3.12
CA SER A 241 10.79 18.55 2.08
C SER A 241 9.35 18.47 2.60
N ASP A 242 9.17 17.82 3.76
CA ASP A 242 7.86 17.73 4.44
C ASP A 242 7.33 19.12 4.80
N LYS A 243 8.20 20.00 5.33
CA LYS A 243 7.85 21.38 5.70
C LYS A 243 7.37 22.20 4.50
N SER A 244 8.02 22.03 3.34
CA SER A 244 7.64 22.65 2.07
C SER A 244 6.42 22.00 1.41
N SER A 245 5.81 20.99 2.04
CA SER A 245 4.65 20.25 1.51
C SER A 245 4.88 19.71 0.09
N ILE A 246 6.11 19.26 -0.19
CA ILE A 246 6.46 18.65 -1.47
C ILE A 246 5.69 17.33 -1.59
N PRO A 247 4.87 17.14 -2.64
CA PRO A 247 4.04 15.96 -2.77
C PRO A 247 4.82 14.75 -3.29
N TYR A 248 4.49 13.59 -2.76
CA TYR A 248 4.77 12.27 -3.32
C TYR A 248 3.63 11.84 -4.25
N LEU A 249 3.98 11.27 -5.40
CA LEU A 249 3.02 10.69 -6.34
C LEU A 249 2.91 9.19 -6.09
N ARG A 250 1.76 8.75 -5.58
CA ARG A 250 1.46 7.34 -5.41
C ARG A 250 0.63 6.83 -6.57
N HIS A 251 1.21 5.92 -7.34
CA HIS A 251 0.50 5.17 -8.37
C HIS A 251 -0.26 3.99 -7.75
N ILE A 252 -1.57 3.92 -7.98
CA ILE A 252 -2.37 2.76 -7.57
C ILE A 252 -2.13 1.64 -8.59
N LEU A 253 -1.23 0.71 -8.26
CA LEU A 253 -1.03 -0.49 -9.06
C LEU A 253 -2.32 -1.35 -8.99
N GLN A 254 -2.79 -1.80 -10.16
CA GLN A 254 -3.96 -2.69 -10.31
C GLN A 254 -3.60 -4.14 -10.03
#